data_AF-A0A535RU64-F1
#
_entry.id   AF-A0A535RU64-F1
#
_cell.length_a   1.000
_cell.length_b   1.000
_cell.length_c   1.000
_cell.angle_alpha   90.00
_cell.angle_beta   90.00
_cell.angle_gamma   90.00
#
_symmetry.space_group_name_H-M   'P 1'
#
loop_
_entity.id
_entity.type
_entity.pdbx_description
1 polymer ?
#
loop_
_entity_poly.entity_id
_entity_poly.type
_entity_poly.pdbx_seq_one_letter_code
_entity_poly.pdbx_strand_id
1 'polypeptide(L)'
;MRSSLEPAATRRFRLASTTPRFACFARSRLAVSFAAPDDPTTLFAARAGVRRPSDNERWQAALLGTNPAQRAGRAFFAALPSPPRCQLCATPFKGPFAAMLGLIGKRPFPRNPRYCSFCVNAVLNKKVGAEVDMTALFADVRGSTPMAERLGATGLHGALDRFYRTGVETLIEGGAIVDRFMGDQVVGYFVPGFAGRQHQRRAIETGLALLRATGHVEGKPWIPVGVGVHTGTAFVGTVGGAEGMLELTALGEHVTIAARLAGVAGTGELVCSEAAYDAASVDLPGERGEITLKGVSVPVSIRTLRPTA
;
A
#
# COMPACT_ATOMS: atom_id res chain seq x y z
N MET A 1 -10.50 43.56 57.76
CA MET A 1 -10.05 42.16 57.68
C MET A 1 -9.28 41.93 56.38
N ARG A 2 -8.00 42.29 56.35
CA ARG A 2 -7.04 41.93 55.30
C ARG A 2 -5.71 41.73 56.01
N SER A 3 -5.28 40.49 56.12
CA SER A 3 -4.01 40.08 56.71
C SER A 3 -3.20 39.42 55.62
N SER A 4 -2.10 40.07 55.28
CA SER A 4 -1.02 39.58 54.43
C SER A 4 -0.21 38.54 55.20
N LEU A 5 0.10 37.39 54.59
CA LEU A 5 1.15 36.50 55.06
C LEU A 5 2.02 36.06 53.86
N GLU A 6 3.31 36.36 54.01
CA GLU A 6 4.44 35.94 53.17
C GLU A 6 4.70 34.42 53.21
N PRO A 7 5.46 33.88 52.25
CA PRO A 7 5.62 32.44 52.03
C PRO A 7 6.77 31.82 52.84
N ALA A 8 6.53 30.65 53.42
CA ALA A 8 7.54 29.81 54.05
C ALA A 8 8.19 28.85 53.04
N ALA A 9 9.52 28.80 53.08
CA ALA A 9 10.38 27.95 52.27
C ALA A 9 10.13 26.44 52.45
N THR A 10 10.26 25.67 51.38
CA THR A 10 10.43 24.20 51.50
C THR A 10 11.33 23.61 50.40
N ARG A 11 12.56 23.32 50.83
CA ARG A 11 13.48 22.21 50.47
C ARG A 11 13.34 21.54 49.10
N ARG A 12 14.37 21.77 48.26
CA ARG A 12 14.74 20.92 47.11
C ARG A 12 15.16 19.52 47.58
N PHE A 13 14.37 18.51 47.24
CA PHE A 13 14.79 17.10 47.29
C PHE A 13 15.57 16.75 46.02
N ARG A 14 16.88 16.49 46.14
CA ARG A 14 17.66 15.78 45.11
C ARG A 14 17.38 14.29 45.27
N LEU A 15 16.61 13.73 44.34
CA LEU A 15 16.54 12.27 44.16
C LEU A 15 17.71 11.84 43.27
N ALA A 16 18.66 11.16 43.89
CA ALA A 16 19.64 10.34 43.19
C ALA A 16 18.92 9.12 42.61
N SER A 17 18.76 9.07 41.28
CA SER A 17 18.36 7.84 40.59
C SER A 17 19.60 7.20 39.98
N THR A 18 20.03 6.13 40.62
CA THR A 18 20.99 5.13 40.15
C THR A 18 20.43 4.46 38.89
N THR A 19 20.86 4.86 37.71
CA THR A 19 20.66 4.09 36.48
C THR A 19 21.64 2.92 36.44
N PRO A 20 21.19 1.66 36.32
CA PRO A 20 22.10 0.56 36.05
C PRO A 20 22.59 0.67 34.60
N ARG A 21 23.92 0.74 34.44
CA ARG A 21 24.61 0.58 33.16
C ARG A 21 24.30 -0.81 32.60
N PHE A 22 23.33 -0.92 31.69
CA PHE A 22 23.24 -2.10 30.84
C PHE A 22 24.35 -2.02 29.81
N ALA A 23 25.31 -2.94 29.96
CA ALA A 23 26.44 -3.14 29.08
C ALA A 23 25.99 -3.26 27.62
N CYS A 24 26.51 -2.36 26.79
CA CYS A 24 26.47 -2.45 25.34
C CYS A 24 27.28 -3.67 24.91
N PHE A 25 26.65 -4.84 24.83
CA PHE A 25 27.24 -5.99 24.17
C PHE A 25 27.13 -5.77 22.66
N ALA A 26 28.20 -5.19 22.12
CA ALA A 26 28.51 -5.19 20.70
C ALA A 26 28.62 -6.65 20.22
N ARG A 27 27.50 -7.25 19.81
CA ARG A 27 27.52 -8.44 18.98
C ARG A 27 27.68 -7.99 17.53
N SER A 28 28.92 -8.12 17.08
CA SER A 28 29.36 -8.30 15.70
C SER A 28 28.21 -8.56 14.72
N ARG A 29 27.73 -7.48 14.10
CA ARG A 29 26.87 -7.56 12.92
C ARG A 29 27.75 -8.00 11.75
N LEU A 30 27.75 -9.30 11.47
CA LEU A 30 27.81 -9.74 10.08
C LEU A 30 26.52 -9.26 9.42
N ALA A 31 26.54 -7.99 9.02
CA ALA A 31 25.53 -7.39 8.18
C ALA A 31 25.67 -8.06 6.81
N VAL A 32 24.95 -9.15 6.58
CA VAL A 32 24.65 -9.60 5.23
C VAL A 32 23.70 -8.57 4.65
N SER A 33 24.29 -7.54 4.08
CA SER A 33 23.64 -6.51 3.29
C SER A 33 22.93 -7.21 2.14
N PHE A 34 21.60 -7.19 2.14
CA PHE A 34 20.80 -7.37 0.92
C PHE A 34 20.72 -6.03 0.15
N ALA A 35 21.85 -5.32 0.04
CA ALA A 35 22.29 -4.96 -1.29
C ALA A 35 22.23 -6.23 -2.14
N ALA A 36 21.95 -6.14 -3.44
CA ALA A 36 22.21 -7.28 -4.31
C ALA A 36 23.56 -7.91 -3.90
N PRO A 37 23.74 -9.25 -3.87
CA PRO A 37 25.09 -9.78 -3.89
C PRO A 37 25.81 -8.96 -4.96
N ASP A 38 26.96 -8.39 -4.61
CA ASP A 38 27.77 -7.62 -5.53
C ASP A 38 27.69 -8.34 -6.87
N ASP A 39 26.93 -7.75 -7.80
CA ASP A 39 26.76 -8.34 -9.11
C ASP A 39 28.21 -8.49 -9.60
N PRO A 40 28.68 -9.67 -10.02
CA PRO A 40 30.07 -9.79 -10.45
C PRO A 40 30.43 -8.81 -11.58
N THR A 41 29.45 -8.14 -12.21
CA THR A 41 29.66 -6.97 -13.07
C THR A 41 30.00 -5.65 -12.34
N THR A 42 29.68 -5.45 -11.05
CA THR A 42 30.03 -4.24 -10.28
C THR A 42 31.51 -4.20 -9.86
N LEU A 43 32.16 -5.35 -9.71
CA LEU A 43 33.63 -5.42 -9.54
C LEU A 43 34.36 -4.95 -10.80
N PHE A 44 33.78 -5.16 -11.99
CA PHE A 44 34.23 -4.54 -13.24
C PHE A 44 33.80 -3.08 -13.38
N ALA A 45 32.60 -2.69 -12.91
CA ALA A 45 32.09 -1.31 -13.01
C ALA A 45 32.84 -0.31 -12.11
N ALA A 46 33.43 -0.76 -11.00
CA ALA A 46 34.30 0.08 -10.17
C ALA A 46 35.52 0.61 -10.94
N ARG A 47 35.94 -0.06 -12.03
CA ARG A 47 36.98 0.41 -12.97
C ARG A 47 36.47 1.37 -14.04
N ALA A 48 35.16 1.54 -14.22
CA ALA A 48 34.55 2.26 -15.34
C ALA A 48 33.87 3.59 -14.97
N GLY A 49 34.04 4.11 -13.75
CA GLY A 49 33.49 5.41 -13.37
C GLY A 49 31.94 5.51 -13.37
N VAL A 50 31.25 4.38 -13.33
CA VAL A 50 29.77 4.35 -13.36
C VAL A 50 29.21 4.91 -12.05
N ARG A 51 28.45 6.00 -12.13
CA ARG A 51 27.75 6.61 -10.99
C ARG A 51 26.80 5.61 -10.35
N ARG A 52 26.91 5.44 -9.03
CA ARG A 52 25.97 4.63 -8.23
C ARG A 52 24.60 5.33 -8.18
N PRO A 53 23.48 4.62 -8.45
CA PRO A 53 22.16 5.22 -8.36
C PRO A 53 21.80 5.59 -6.93
N SER A 54 21.17 6.76 -6.77
CA SER A 54 20.57 7.25 -5.53
C SER A 54 19.43 6.36 -5.04
N ASP A 55 19.00 6.53 -3.79
CA ASP A 55 17.93 5.73 -3.23
C ASP A 55 16.57 5.96 -3.92
N ASN A 56 16.30 7.19 -4.40
CA ASN A 56 15.12 7.49 -5.21
C ASN A 56 15.18 6.83 -6.59
N GLU A 57 16.34 6.83 -7.27
CA GLU A 57 16.49 6.13 -8.56
C GLU A 57 16.29 4.61 -8.40
N ARG A 58 16.80 4.04 -7.30
CA ARG A 58 16.59 2.61 -6.98
C ARG A 58 15.12 2.30 -6.68
N TRP A 59 14.43 3.20 -5.98
CA TRP A 59 13.01 3.08 -5.69
C TRP A 59 12.14 3.24 -6.94
N GLN A 60 12.45 4.21 -7.80
CA GLN A 60 11.79 4.38 -9.09
C GLN A 60 11.97 3.14 -9.96
N ALA A 61 13.20 2.62 -10.05
CA ALA A 61 13.46 1.38 -10.78
C ALA A 61 12.70 0.18 -10.20
N ALA A 62 12.42 0.19 -8.89
CA ALA A 62 11.61 -0.83 -8.26
C ALA A 62 10.12 -0.71 -8.57
N LEU A 63 9.59 0.51 -8.57
CA LEU A 63 8.21 0.82 -8.93
C LEU A 63 7.93 0.57 -10.42
N LEU A 64 8.90 0.83 -11.29
CA LEU A 64 8.81 0.56 -12.74
C LEU A 64 9.12 -0.90 -13.09
N GLY A 65 9.68 -1.68 -12.17
CA GLY A 65 10.13 -3.05 -12.45
C GLY A 65 11.36 -3.14 -13.35
N THR A 66 12.11 -2.05 -13.50
CA THR A 66 13.35 -2.03 -14.31
C THR A 66 14.58 -2.50 -13.52
N ASN A 67 14.46 -2.70 -12.20
CA ASN A 67 15.54 -3.21 -11.37
C ASN A 67 15.75 -4.74 -11.54
N PRO A 68 16.84 -5.19 -12.19
CA PRO A 68 17.06 -6.60 -12.49
C PRO A 68 17.27 -7.45 -11.23
N ALA A 69 18.00 -6.93 -10.23
CA ALA A 69 18.26 -7.63 -8.98
C ALA A 69 16.96 -7.87 -8.18
N GLN A 70 16.06 -6.89 -8.16
CA GLN A 70 14.75 -7.06 -7.52
C GLN A 70 13.90 -8.09 -8.27
N ARG A 71 13.86 -8.04 -9.62
CA ARG A 71 13.11 -9.00 -10.42
C ARG A 71 13.61 -10.43 -10.21
N ALA A 72 14.93 -10.64 -10.27
CA ALA A 72 15.56 -11.94 -10.02
C ALA A 72 15.27 -12.42 -8.59
N GLY A 73 15.45 -11.56 -7.59
CA GLY A 73 15.15 -11.90 -6.20
C GLY A 73 13.68 -12.25 -5.97
N ARG A 74 12.75 -11.49 -6.56
CA ARG A 74 11.31 -11.76 -6.47
C ARG A 74 10.96 -13.08 -7.14
N ALA A 75 11.52 -13.38 -8.32
CA ALA A 75 11.32 -14.66 -9.00
C ALA A 75 11.83 -15.84 -8.16
N PHE A 76 13.04 -15.71 -7.59
CA PHE A 76 13.60 -16.71 -6.69
C PHE A 76 12.71 -16.97 -5.47
N PHE A 77 12.30 -15.92 -4.76
CA PHE A 77 11.46 -16.08 -3.57
C PHE A 77 10.04 -16.56 -3.90
N ALA A 78 9.49 -16.20 -5.06
CA ALA A 78 8.19 -16.68 -5.53
C ALA A 78 8.19 -18.19 -5.80
N ALA A 79 9.33 -18.77 -6.22
CA ALA A 79 9.48 -20.20 -6.44
C ALA A 79 9.51 -21.04 -5.15
N LEU A 80 9.87 -20.43 -4.01
CA LEU A 80 9.84 -21.13 -2.72
C LEU A 80 8.40 -21.41 -2.30
N PRO A 81 8.06 -22.58 -1.73
CA PRO A 81 6.70 -22.89 -1.29
C PRO A 81 6.25 -22.01 -0.11
N SER A 82 4.94 -22.06 0.18
CA SER A 82 4.24 -21.48 1.34
C SER A 82 3.83 -20.00 1.24
N PRO A 83 2.55 -19.70 0.93
CA PRO A 83 1.95 -18.41 1.29
C PRO A 83 1.73 -18.29 2.82
N PRO A 84 1.52 -17.07 3.37
CA PRO A 84 1.53 -15.76 2.71
C PRO A 84 2.96 -15.24 2.44
N ARG A 85 3.09 -14.22 1.58
CA ARG A 85 4.37 -13.69 1.10
C ARG A 85 4.49 -12.18 1.28
N CYS A 86 5.73 -11.68 1.26
CA CYS A 86 5.98 -10.24 1.18
C CYS A 86 5.56 -9.67 -0.17
N GLN A 87 4.77 -8.59 -0.17
CA GLN A 87 4.36 -7.92 -1.41
C GLN A 87 5.50 -7.27 -2.21
N LEU A 88 6.64 -6.92 -1.58
CA LEU A 88 7.77 -6.29 -2.26
C LEU A 88 8.72 -7.31 -2.89
N CYS A 89 9.12 -8.34 -2.12
CA CYS A 89 10.14 -9.31 -2.55
C CYS A 89 9.63 -10.75 -2.70
N ALA A 90 8.35 -11.05 -2.48
CA ALA A 90 7.77 -12.39 -2.55
C ALA A 90 8.32 -13.44 -1.55
N THR A 91 9.15 -13.05 -0.57
CA THR A 91 9.64 -13.98 0.48
C THR A 91 8.46 -14.62 1.22
N PRO A 92 8.47 -15.95 1.45
CA PRO A 92 7.42 -16.62 2.21
C PRO A 92 7.53 -16.24 3.70
N PHE A 93 6.38 -16.18 4.37
CA PHE A 93 6.28 -15.92 5.82
C PHE A 93 5.94 -17.16 6.64
N LYS A 94 5.65 -18.29 5.99
CA LYS A 94 5.40 -19.58 6.63
C LYS A 94 6.33 -20.65 6.06
N GLY A 95 6.45 -21.76 6.79
CA GLY A 95 7.26 -22.91 6.39
C GLY A 95 8.75 -22.79 6.74
N PRO A 96 9.54 -23.83 6.41
CA PRO A 96 10.94 -23.93 6.81
C PRO A 96 11.80 -22.79 6.22
N PHE A 97 11.51 -22.38 4.98
CA PHE A 97 12.19 -21.26 4.33
C PHE A 97 11.97 -19.93 5.05
N ALA A 98 10.78 -19.70 5.62
CA ALA A 98 10.49 -18.48 6.37
C ALA A 98 11.32 -18.38 7.67
N ALA A 99 11.55 -19.51 8.37
CA ALA A 99 12.40 -19.53 9.56
C ALA A 99 13.85 -19.14 9.22
N MET A 100 14.40 -19.73 8.16
CA MET A 100 15.74 -19.43 7.67
C MET A 100 15.88 -17.97 7.20
N LEU A 101 14.99 -17.52 6.32
CA LEU A 101 14.98 -16.14 5.80
C LEU A 101 14.66 -15.12 6.91
N GLY A 102 13.97 -15.54 7.97
CA GLY A 102 13.74 -14.70 9.14
C GLY A 102 15.02 -14.21 9.82
N LEU A 103 16.13 -14.96 9.73
CA LEU A 103 17.42 -14.60 10.33
C LEU A 103 18.07 -13.37 9.67
N ILE A 104 17.79 -13.14 8.39
CA ILE A 104 18.27 -11.98 7.60
C ILE A 104 17.25 -10.82 7.61
N GLY A 105 16.26 -10.86 8.51
CA GLY A 105 15.24 -9.81 8.64
C GLY A 105 14.06 -9.92 7.68
N LYS A 106 13.93 -11.01 6.93
CA LYS A 106 12.76 -11.29 6.06
C LYS A 106 11.58 -11.85 6.86
N ARG A 107 11.24 -11.20 7.98
CA ARG A 107 10.07 -11.52 8.83
C ARG A 107 8.94 -10.55 8.54
N PRO A 108 7.66 -10.91 8.78
CA PRO A 108 6.54 -9.97 8.70
C PRO A 108 6.83 -8.70 9.51
N PHE A 109 6.56 -7.54 8.92
CA PHE A 109 6.75 -6.26 9.58
C PHE A 109 5.62 -6.01 10.60
N PRO A 110 5.91 -5.64 11.86
CA PRO A 110 4.89 -5.59 12.91
C PRO A 110 3.69 -4.68 12.60
N ARG A 111 3.92 -3.54 11.93
CA ARG A 111 2.86 -2.58 11.60
C ARG A 111 2.07 -2.95 10.35
N ASN A 112 2.64 -3.76 9.48
CA ASN A 112 1.99 -4.27 8.28
C ASN A 112 2.61 -5.62 7.89
N PRO A 113 2.06 -6.75 8.38
CA PRO A 113 2.62 -8.09 8.20
C PRO A 113 2.72 -8.55 6.73
N ARG A 114 2.20 -7.79 5.78
CA ARG A 114 2.27 -8.05 4.32
C ARG A 114 3.61 -7.70 3.71
N TYR A 115 4.39 -6.88 4.40
CA TYR A 115 5.75 -6.55 4.00
C TYR A 115 6.72 -7.20 4.96
N CYS A 116 7.90 -7.59 4.47
CA CYS A 116 8.94 -8.07 5.36
C CYS A 116 9.72 -6.89 5.93
N SER A 117 10.15 -6.96 7.18
CA SER A 117 10.93 -5.91 7.86
C SER A 117 12.14 -5.47 7.04
N PHE A 118 12.81 -6.41 6.34
CA PHE A 118 13.90 -6.09 5.44
C PHE A 118 13.52 -5.07 4.34
N CYS A 119 12.46 -5.34 3.58
CA CYS A 119 12.03 -4.49 2.47
C CYS A 119 11.46 -3.16 2.98
N VAL A 120 10.66 -3.20 4.05
CA VAL A 120 10.10 -1.98 4.64
C VAL A 120 11.21 -1.07 5.16
N ASN A 121 12.19 -1.61 5.89
CA ASN A 121 13.31 -0.82 6.40
C ASN A 121 14.17 -0.25 5.27
N ALA A 122 14.25 -0.93 4.12
CA ALA A 122 14.94 -0.42 2.94
C ALA A 122 14.19 0.74 2.25
N VAL A 123 12.89 0.90 2.50
CA VAL A 123 12.06 1.96 1.91
C VAL A 123 11.79 3.07 2.94
N LEU A 124 11.23 2.74 4.11
CA LEU A 124 10.87 3.69 5.16
C LEU A 124 12.07 4.44 5.72
N ASN A 125 13.18 3.78 6.08
CA ASN A 125 14.30 4.47 6.73
C ASN A 125 15.04 5.44 5.80
N LYS A 126 14.84 5.31 4.49
CA LYS A 126 15.54 6.08 3.46
C LYS A 126 14.74 7.25 2.91
N LYS A 127 13.48 7.41 3.36
CA LYS A 127 12.56 8.47 2.92
C LYS A 127 12.48 8.59 1.39
N VAL A 128 12.29 7.47 0.70
CA VAL A 128 12.33 7.42 -0.76
C VAL A 128 10.99 7.78 -1.39
N GLY A 129 11.04 8.33 -2.59
CA GLY A 129 9.86 8.60 -3.40
C GLY A 129 10.21 8.85 -4.86
N ALA A 130 9.28 8.51 -5.75
CA ALA A 130 9.43 8.73 -7.18
C ALA A 130 8.07 8.89 -7.85
N GLU A 131 8.04 9.66 -8.93
CA GLU A 131 6.89 9.73 -9.82
C GLU A 131 6.90 8.54 -10.79
N VAL A 132 5.77 7.85 -10.87
CA VAL A 132 5.56 6.72 -11.77
C VAL A 132 4.13 6.72 -12.29
N ASP A 133 3.96 6.26 -13.53
CA ASP A 133 2.63 5.94 -14.04
C ASP A 133 2.09 4.73 -13.28
N MET A 134 0.89 4.87 -12.74
CA MET A 134 0.28 3.87 -11.87
C MET A 134 -1.23 3.94 -11.95
N THR A 135 -1.88 2.84 -11.58
CA THR A 135 -3.34 2.78 -11.50
C THR A 135 -3.78 2.74 -10.05
N ALA A 136 -4.60 3.69 -9.64
CA ALA A 136 -5.18 3.72 -8.31
C ALA A 136 -6.58 3.10 -8.35
N LEU A 137 -6.87 2.26 -7.37
CA LEU A 137 -8.20 1.69 -7.11
C LEU A 137 -8.66 2.12 -5.73
N PHE A 138 -9.88 2.66 -5.67
CA PHE A 138 -10.59 2.97 -4.45
C PHE A 138 -11.87 2.14 -4.42
N ALA A 139 -12.15 1.46 -3.32
CA ALA A 139 -13.43 0.79 -3.11
C ALA A 139 -14.01 1.26 -1.78
N ASP A 140 -15.26 1.71 -1.83
CA ASP A 140 -15.86 2.46 -0.74
C ASP A 140 -17.33 2.02 -0.53
N VAL A 141 -17.68 1.78 0.72
CA VAL A 141 -18.97 1.24 1.15
C VAL A 141 -20.06 2.29 0.97
N ARG A 142 -21.13 1.95 0.25
CA ARG A 142 -22.26 2.84 0.04
C ARG A 142 -23.18 2.84 1.26
N GLY A 143 -23.66 4.02 1.66
CA GLY A 143 -24.70 4.11 2.69
C GLY A 143 -24.28 3.55 4.05
N SER A 144 -23.02 3.75 4.44
CA SER A 144 -22.50 3.33 5.74
C SER A 144 -23.25 3.96 6.92
N THR A 145 -23.73 5.21 6.79
CA THR A 145 -24.55 5.88 7.83
C THR A 145 -25.92 5.21 8.04
N PRO A 146 -26.80 5.02 7.03
CA PRO A 146 -28.02 4.22 7.20
C PRO A 146 -27.76 2.79 7.71
N MET A 147 -26.63 2.20 7.31
CA MET A 147 -26.24 0.87 7.78
C MET A 147 -25.86 0.87 9.27
N ALA A 148 -25.22 1.94 9.75
CA ALA A 148 -24.91 2.14 11.17
C ALA A 148 -26.18 2.18 12.03
N GLU A 149 -27.21 2.88 11.55
CA GLU A 149 -28.50 2.99 12.27
C GLU A 149 -29.20 1.63 12.38
N ARG A 150 -29.15 0.82 11.32
CA ARG A 150 -29.80 -0.50 11.28
C ARG A 150 -29.05 -1.59 12.05
N LEU A 151 -27.72 -1.62 11.94
CA LEU A 151 -26.89 -2.69 12.52
C LEU A 151 -26.37 -2.36 13.93
N GLY A 152 -26.42 -1.09 14.34
CA GLY A 152 -25.69 -0.59 15.48
C GLY A 152 -24.17 -0.59 15.25
N ALA A 153 -23.42 0.01 16.19
CA ALA A 153 -21.97 0.17 16.07
C ALA A 153 -21.22 -1.17 15.95
N THR A 154 -21.59 -2.17 16.75
CA THR A 154 -20.94 -3.49 16.74
C THR A 154 -21.20 -4.25 15.43
N GLY A 155 -22.43 -4.19 14.92
CA GLY A 155 -22.77 -4.83 13.66
C GLY A 155 -22.09 -4.17 12.46
N LEU A 156 -22.06 -2.83 12.43
CA LEU A 156 -21.30 -2.09 11.43
C LEU A 156 -19.82 -2.42 11.47
N HIS A 157 -19.22 -2.46 12.66
CA HIS A 157 -17.82 -2.81 12.84
C HIS A 157 -17.50 -4.20 12.27
N GLY A 158 -18.33 -5.22 12.57
CA GLY A 158 -18.15 -6.56 12.02
C GLY A 158 -18.28 -6.63 10.48
N ALA A 159 -19.22 -5.86 9.91
CA ALA A 159 -19.36 -5.76 8.46
C ALA A 159 -18.15 -5.10 7.80
N LEU A 160 -17.65 -4.01 8.38
CA LEU A 160 -16.47 -3.31 7.90
C LEU A 160 -15.19 -4.14 8.06
N ASP A 161 -15.01 -4.86 9.17
CA ASP A 161 -13.85 -5.75 9.35
C ASP A 161 -13.81 -6.87 8.29
N ARG A 162 -14.98 -7.48 8.01
CA ARG A 162 -15.12 -8.43 6.91
C ARG A 162 -14.77 -7.79 5.56
N PHE A 163 -15.27 -6.58 5.30
CA PHE A 163 -14.95 -5.82 4.09
C PHE A 163 -13.48 -5.50 3.95
N TYR A 164 -12.80 -5.05 5.01
CA TYR A 164 -11.37 -4.79 4.97
C TYR A 164 -10.58 -6.06 4.66
N ARG A 165 -10.93 -7.19 5.30
CA ARG A 165 -10.27 -8.46 5.02
C ARG A 165 -10.44 -8.88 3.57
N THR A 166 -11.67 -8.89 3.05
CA THR A 166 -11.98 -9.25 1.66
C THR A 166 -11.31 -8.28 0.68
N GLY A 167 -11.50 -6.98 0.88
CA GLY A 167 -10.94 -5.92 0.05
C GLY A 167 -9.43 -6.02 -0.06
N VAL A 168 -8.75 -6.26 1.06
CA VAL A 168 -7.31 -6.41 0.95
C VAL A 168 -6.90 -7.73 0.31
N GLU A 169 -7.49 -8.87 0.69
CA GLU A 169 -7.15 -10.14 0.06
C GLU A 169 -7.21 -10.03 -1.48
N THR A 170 -8.28 -9.45 -2.01
CA THR A 170 -8.46 -9.18 -3.43
C THR A 170 -7.40 -8.22 -4.00
N LEU A 171 -7.11 -7.10 -3.32
CA LEU A 171 -6.07 -6.15 -3.74
C LEU A 171 -4.68 -6.81 -3.83
N ILE A 172 -4.36 -7.70 -2.89
CA ILE A 172 -3.07 -8.40 -2.86
C ILE A 172 -2.94 -9.37 -4.02
N GLU A 173 -3.98 -10.16 -4.27
CA GLU A 173 -4.03 -11.10 -5.39
C GLU A 173 -3.90 -10.37 -6.73
N GLY A 174 -4.48 -9.17 -6.81
CA GLY A 174 -4.32 -8.24 -7.93
C GLY A 174 -2.91 -7.65 -8.08
N GLY A 175 -2.04 -7.78 -7.07
CA GLY A 175 -0.69 -7.22 -7.07
C GLY A 175 -0.59 -5.76 -6.67
N ALA A 176 -1.61 -5.21 -6.00
CA ALA A 176 -1.61 -3.84 -5.52
C ALA A 176 -0.69 -3.65 -4.29
N ILE A 177 -0.07 -2.48 -4.21
CA ILE A 177 0.42 -1.92 -2.96
C ILE A 177 -0.79 -1.40 -2.21
N VAL A 178 -1.14 -2.05 -1.11
CA VAL A 178 -2.31 -1.67 -0.30
C VAL A 178 -1.94 -0.51 0.60
N ASP A 179 -2.68 0.59 0.49
CA ASP A 179 -2.53 1.75 1.36
C ASP A 179 -3.29 1.55 2.69
N ARG A 180 -3.25 2.55 3.57
CA ARG A 180 -4.02 2.60 4.81
C ARG A 180 -5.53 2.68 4.52
N PHE A 181 -6.31 2.13 5.45
CA PHE A 181 -7.76 2.29 5.47
C PHE A 181 -8.12 3.74 5.82
N MET A 182 -9.07 4.33 5.09
CA MET A 182 -9.60 5.66 5.38
C MET A 182 -11.11 5.55 5.52
N GLY A 183 -11.63 5.68 6.74
CA GLY A 183 -13.06 5.53 6.98
C GLY A 183 -13.51 4.10 6.63
N ASP A 184 -14.44 4.00 5.69
CA ASP A 184 -15.08 2.80 5.14
C ASP A 184 -14.52 2.37 3.77
N GLN A 185 -13.30 2.80 3.46
CA GLN A 185 -12.67 2.58 2.16
C GLN A 185 -11.43 1.69 2.21
N VAL A 186 -11.22 0.92 1.14
CA VAL A 186 -9.96 0.23 0.84
C VAL A 186 -9.32 0.85 -0.40
N VAL A 187 -8.00 1.01 -0.36
CA VAL A 187 -7.23 1.69 -1.42
C VAL A 187 -6.05 0.82 -1.83
N GLY A 188 -5.82 0.70 -3.13
CA GLY A 188 -4.69 -0.03 -3.69
C GLY A 188 -4.07 0.67 -4.88
N TYR A 189 -2.74 0.65 -4.94
CA TYR A 189 -1.95 1.21 -6.04
C TYR A 189 -1.29 0.11 -6.85
N PHE A 190 -1.57 0.08 -8.15
CA PHE A 190 -1.00 -0.88 -9.10
C PHE A 190 0.10 -0.17 -9.88
N VAL A 191 1.35 -0.54 -9.59
CA VAL A 191 2.54 -0.01 -10.26
C VAL A 191 3.20 -1.11 -11.11
N PRO A 192 3.87 -0.77 -12.23
CA PRO A 192 4.42 -1.75 -13.16
C PRO A 192 5.34 -2.80 -12.53
N GLY A 193 6.12 -2.44 -11.52
CA GLY A 193 7.08 -3.33 -10.87
C GLY A 193 6.47 -4.41 -9.98
N PHE A 194 5.21 -4.24 -9.56
CA PHE A 194 4.51 -5.21 -8.72
C PHE A 194 3.30 -5.84 -9.42
N ALA A 195 2.52 -5.03 -10.15
CA ALA A 195 1.36 -5.46 -10.93
C ALA A 195 1.71 -5.86 -12.38
N GLY A 196 2.95 -5.62 -12.83
CA GLY A 196 3.34 -5.84 -14.22
C GLY A 196 2.90 -4.72 -15.15
N ARG A 197 3.31 -4.80 -16.42
CA ARG A 197 3.07 -3.74 -17.43
C ARG A 197 1.59 -3.47 -17.72
N GLN A 198 0.71 -4.44 -17.43
CA GLN A 198 -0.74 -4.35 -17.60
C GLN A 198 -1.42 -3.98 -16.27
N HIS A 199 -0.88 -2.99 -15.55
CA HIS A 199 -1.35 -2.63 -14.21
C HIS A 199 -2.78 -2.06 -14.23
N GLN A 200 -3.17 -1.39 -15.31
CA GLN A 200 -4.52 -0.88 -15.57
C GLN A 200 -5.53 -2.03 -15.62
N ARG A 201 -5.21 -3.06 -16.42
CA ARG A 201 -6.02 -4.28 -16.54
C ARG A 201 -6.17 -4.98 -15.20
N ARG A 202 -5.06 -5.16 -14.48
CA ARG A 202 -5.10 -5.78 -13.15
C ARG A 202 -5.97 -5.00 -12.18
N ALA A 203 -5.89 -3.67 -12.18
CA ALA A 203 -6.73 -2.86 -11.31
C ALA A 203 -8.23 -3.04 -11.62
N ILE A 204 -8.62 -3.00 -12.89
CA ILE A 204 -10.01 -3.21 -13.31
C ILE A 204 -10.50 -4.62 -12.95
N GLU A 205 -9.72 -5.65 -13.29
CA GLU A 205 -10.05 -7.05 -12.95
C GLU A 205 -10.17 -7.25 -11.44
N THR A 206 -9.28 -6.62 -10.66
CA THR A 206 -9.30 -6.68 -9.19
C THR A 206 -10.53 -5.98 -8.61
N GLY A 207 -10.90 -4.82 -9.13
CA GLY A 207 -12.11 -4.12 -8.72
C GLY A 207 -13.38 -4.93 -8.99
N LEU A 208 -13.47 -5.57 -10.16
CA LEU A 208 -14.56 -6.48 -10.48
C LEU A 208 -14.55 -7.70 -9.58
N ALA A 209 -13.39 -8.31 -9.32
CA ALA A 209 -13.25 -9.43 -8.39
C ALA A 209 -13.70 -9.06 -6.98
N LEU A 210 -13.41 -7.84 -6.51
CA LEU A 210 -13.87 -7.34 -5.22
C LEU A 210 -15.39 -7.26 -5.18
N LEU A 211 -16.01 -6.70 -6.22
CA LEU A 211 -17.47 -6.64 -6.33
C LEU A 211 -18.11 -8.03 -6.36
N ARG A 212 -17.47 -9.02 -7.00
CA ARG A 212 -17.92 -10.42 -6.93
C ARG A 212 -17.83 -10.96 -5.50
N ALA A 213 -16.70 -10.75 -4.84
CA ALA A 213 -16.47 -11.21 -3.46
C ALA A 213 -17.42 -10.56 -2.44
N THR A 214 -17.92 -9.35 -2.72
CA THR A 214 -18.93 -8.67 -1.90
C THR A 214 -20.38 -9.02 -2.25
N GLY A 215 -20.60 -9.92 -3.23
CA GLY A 215 -21.91 -10.50 -3.55
C GLY A 215 -22.73 -9.72 -4.59
N HIS A 216 -22.09 -8.87 -5.40
CA HIS A 216 -22.82 -8.05 -6.40
C HIS A 216 -23.25 -8.81 -7.65
N VAL A 217 -22.75 -10.02 -7.89
CA VAL A 217 -23.19 -10.86 -9.04
C VAL A 217 -24.59 -11.41 -8.80
N GLU A 218 -24.89 -11.85 -7.58
CA GLU A 218 -26.15 -12.51 -7.22
C GLU A 218 -27.26 -11.52 -6.84
N GLY A 219 -27.01 -10.21 -6.97
CA GLY A 219 -27.93 -9.14 -6.58
C GLY A 219 -28.20 -9.06 -5.07
N LYS A 220 -27.47 -9.82 -4.25
CA LYS A 220 -27.60 -9.87 -2.79
C LYS A 220 -26.26 -9.55 -2.12
N PRO A 221 -25.74 -8.32 -2.29
CA PRO A 221 -24.47 -7.96 -1.68
C PRO A 221 -24.61 -7.98 -0.16
N TRP A 222 -23.65 -8.60 0.51
CA TRP A 222 -23.60 -8.58 1.99
C TRP A 222 -23.05 -7.24 2.51
N ILE A 223 -22.40 -6.46 1.65
CA ILE A 223 -22.06 -5.06 1.88
C ILE A 223 -22.14 -4.29 0.55
N PRO A 224 -22.82 -3.14 0.49
CA PRO A 224 -22.92 -2.37 -0.74
C PRO A 224 -21.61 -1.61 -1.02
N VAL A 225 -20.99 -1.82 -2.17
CA VAL A 225 -19.68 -1.24 -2.52
C VAL A 225 -19.74 -0.58 -3.89
N GLY A 226 -19.07 0.56 -4.04
CA GLY A 226 -18.74 1.17 -5.32
C GLY A 226 -17.22 1.24 -5.49
N VAL A 227 -16.73 1.06 -6.72
CA VAL A 227 -15.29 1.04 -7.04
C VAL A 227 -14.94 2.15 -8.04
N GLY A 228 -13.85 2.86 -7.79
CA GLY A 228 -13.26 3.86 -8.67
C GLY A 228 -11.87 3.45 -9.13
N VAL A 229 -11.58 3.57 -10.43
CA VAL A 229 -10.26 3.26 -11.00
C VAL A 229 -9.77 4.37 -11.93
N HIS A 230 -8.55 4.86 -11.71
CA HIS A 230 -7.93 5.82 -12.61
C HIS A 230 -6.43 5.57 -12.75
N THR A 231 -5.89 5.88 -13.92
CA THR A 231 -4.46 5.73 -14.23
C THR A 231 -3.85 7.10 -14.52
N GLY A 232 -2.67 7.32 -13.98
CA GLY A 232 -1.86 8.49 -14.31
C GLY A 232 -0.58 8.54 -13.49
N THR A 233 0.23 9.56 -13.76
CA THR A 233 1.50 9.74 -13.05
C THR A 233 1.26 10.25 -11.64
N ALA A 234 1.79 9.55 -10.65
CA ALA A 234 1.67 9.96 -9.26
C ALA A 234 3.00 9.75 -8.52
N PHE A 235 3.23 10.57 -7.51
CA PHE A 235 4.31 10.33 -6.56
C PHE A 235 3.95 9.10 -5.73
N VAL A 236 4.81 8.08 -5.71
CA VAL A 236 4.68 6.91 -4.84
C VAL A 236 5.91 6.82 -3.96
N GLY A 237 5.71 6.85 -2.65
CA GLY A 237 6.84 6.94 -1.73
C GLY A 237 6.42 7.04 -0.28
N THR A 238 7.43 7.22 0.56
CA THR A 238 7.24 7.31 2.00
C THR A 238 6.87 8.74 2.38
N VAL A 239 5.73 8.89 3.05
CA VAL A 239 5.23 10.18 3.54
C VAL A 239 5.11 10.10 5.06
N GLY A 240 5.52 11.15 5.78
CA GLY A 240 5.45 11.20 7.23
C GLY A 240 6.53 12.05 7.92
N GLY A 241 6.32 12.34 9.20
CA GLY A 241 7.18 13.19 10.03
C GLY A 241 8.43 12.46 10.57
N ALA A 242 9.35 13.23 11.17
CA ALA A 242 10.62 12.71 11.72
C ALA A 242 10.47 11.71 12.88
N GLU A 243 9.27 11.59 13.47
CA GLU A 243 9.00 10.89 14.74
C GLU A 243 8.22 9.58 14.56
N GLY A 244 8.53 8.82 13.51
CA GLY A 244 8.26 7.38 13.48
C GLY A 244 6.94 6.93 12.83
N MET A 245 6.06 7.83 12.38
CA MET A 245 4.99 7.49 11.44
C MET A 245 5.45 7.78 10.02
N LEU A 246 5.96 6.75 9.34
CA LEU A 246 6.27 6.77 7.91
C LEU A 246 5.36 5.75 7.22
N GLU A 247 4.58 6.22 6.26
CA GLU A 247 3.62 5.42 5.51
C GLU A 247 4.04 5.41 4.03
N LEU A 248 3.90 4.25 3.37
CA LEU A 248 4.07 4.16 1.93
C LEU A 248 2.72 4.47 1.28
N THR A 249 2.62 5.60 0.59
CA THR A 249 1.38 6.07 -0.02
C THR A 249 1.66 6.69 -1.39
N ALA A 250 0.60 7.08 -2.09
CA ALA A 250 0.68 7.80 -3.35
C ALA A 250 -0.01 9.16 -3.25
N LEU A 251 0.60 10.17 -3.86
CA LEU A 251 0.11 11.55 -3.88
C LEU A 251 0.03 12.04 -5.32
N GLY A 252 -1.01 12.83 -5.61
CA GLY A 252 -1.18 13.48 -6.90
C GLY A 252 -2.64 13.70 -7.29
N GLU A 253 -2.84 14.47 -8.35
CA GLU A 253 -4.15 14.74 -8.92
C GLU A 253 -4.85 13.43 -9.36
N HIS A 254 -4.12 12.53 -10.02
CA HIS A 254 -4.66 11.26 -10.51
C HIS A 254 -5.15 10.34 -9.38
N VAL A 255 -4.50 10.34 -8.22
CA VAL A 255 -4.98 9.60 -7.03
C VAL A 255 -6.32 10.18 -6.55
N THR A 256 -6.42 11.50 -6.56
CA THR A 256 -7.64 12.22 -6.17
C THR A 256 -8.78 11.96 -7.15
N ILE A 257 -8.51 11.90 -8.46
CA ILE A 257 -9.49 11.54 -9.48
C ILE A 257 -10.02 10.12 -9.22
N ALA A 258 -9.16 9.14 -8.96
CA ALA A 258 -9.58 7.77 -8.65
C ALA A 258 -10.53 7.72 -7.44
N ALA A 259 -10.20 8.44 -6.37
CA ALA A 259 -11.06 8.54 -5.17
C ALA A 259 -12.43 9.16 -5.49
N ARG A 260 -12.45 10.20 -6.33
CA ARG A 260 -13.69 10.86 -6.76
C ARG A 260 -14.54 9.95 -7.66
N LEU A 261 -13.91 9.15 -8.53
CA LEU A 261 -14.61 8.13 -9.32
C LEU A 261 -15.28 7.08 -8.42
N ALA A 262 -14.63 6.65 -7.33
CA ALA A 262 -15.27 5.78 -6.35
C ALA A 262 -16.44 6.47 -5.65
N GLY A 263 -16.32 7.76 -5.35
CA GLY A 263 -17.39 8.56 -4.76
C GLY A 263 -18.68 8.62 -5.59
N VAL A 264 -18.57 8.55 -6.92
CA VAL A 264 -19.72 8.59 -7.84
C VAL A 264 -20.19 7.21 -8.30
N ALA A 265 -19.42 6.16 -8.04
CA ALA A 265 -19.79 4.80 -8.37
C ALA A 265 -21.01 4.35 -7.55
N GLY A 266 -22.02 3.82 -8.23
CA GLY A 266 -23.18 3.20 -7.62
C GLY A 266 -22.84 1.87 -6.92
N THR A 267 -23.84 1.31 -6.25
CA THR A 267 -23.70 0.00 -5.60
C THR A 267 -23.52 -1.10 -6.65
N GLY A 268 -22.42 -1.86 -6.58
CA GLY A 268 -22.11 -2.90 -7.55
C GLY A 268 -21.46 -2.39 -8.83
N GLU A 269 -21.09 -1.11 -8.88
CA GLU A 269 -20.48 -0.50 -10.05
C GLU A 269 -18.98 -0.29 -9.86
N LEU A 270 -18.23 -0.47 -10.95
CA LEU A 270 -16.87 -0.01 -11.09
C LEU A 270 -16.85 1.12 -12.11
N VAL A 271 -16.56 2.33 -11.68
CA VAL A 271 -16.36 3.49 -12.55
C VAL A 271 -14.87 3.69 -12.78
N CYS A 272 -14.44 3.64 -14.02
CA CYS A 272 -13.05 3.91 -14.40
C CYS A 272 -12.97 5.04 -15.42
N SER A 273 -11.85 5.77 -15.47
CA SER A 273 -11.62 6.70 -16.58
C SER A 273 -11.43 5.93 -17.90
N GLU A 274 -11.88 6.48 -19.02
CA GLU A 274 -11.66 5.88 -20.36
C GLU A 274 -10.17 5.60 -20.62
N ALA A 275 -9.27 6.50 -20.21
CA ALA A 275 -7.82 6.29 -20.34
C ALA A 275 -7.32 5.01 -19.65
N ALA A 276 -7.88 4.66 -18.48
CA ALA A 276 -7.54 3.43 -17.77
C ALA A 276 -8.14 2.20 -18.47
N TYR A 277 -9.37 2.32 -18.99
CA TYR A 277 -10.03 1.25 -19.72
C TYR A 277 -9.32 0.92 -21.04
N ASP A 278 -8.99 1.94 -21.84
CA ASP A 278 -8.30 1.78 -23.12
C ASP A 278 -6.90 1.19 -22.93
N ALA A 279 -6.14 1.71 -21.97
CA ALA A 279 -4.81 1.18 -21.63
C ALA A 279 -4.86 -0.25 -21.07
N ALA A 280 -5.96 -0.66 -20.43
CA ALA A 280 -6.13 -2.02 -19.95
C ALA A 280 -6.32 -3.03 -21.08
N SER A 281 -6.73 -2.58 -22.28
CA SER A 281 -7.02 -3.47 -23.42
C SER A 281 -7.94 -4.63 -23.02
N VAL A 282 -8.95 -4.32 -22.21
CA VAL A 282 -9.97 -5.26 -21.74
C VAL A 282 -11.19 -5.19 -22.66
N ASP A 283 -11.76 -6.34 -22.99
CA ASP A 283 -13.02 -6.43 -23.73
C ASP A 283 -14.15 -6.75 -22.75
N LEU A 284 -14.50 -5.75 -21.95
CA LEU A 284 -15.54 -5.86 -20.91
C LEU A 284 -16.70 -4.93 -21.24
N PRO A 285 -17.96 -5.41 -21.20
CA PRO A 285 -19.11 -4.56 -21.47
C PRO A 285 -19.18 -3.43 -20.44
N GLY A 286 -19.43 -2.21 -20.92
CA GLY A 286 -19.45 -1.03 -20.07
C GLY A 286 -20.18 0.14 -20.70
N GLU A 287 -20.81 0.95 -19.86
CA GLU A 287 -21.49 2.17 -20.27
C GLU A 287 -20.49 3.32 -20.30
N ARG A 288 -20.37 3.98 -21.45
CA ARG A 288 -19.59 5.23 -21.58
C ARG A 288 -20.38 6.39 -21.01
N GLY A 289 -19.67 7.30 -20.36
CA GLY A 289 -20.23 8.55 -19.88
C GLY A 289 -19.15 9.62 -19.71
N GLU A 290 -19.59 10.78 -19.25
CA GLU A 290 -18.73 11.89 -18.90
C GLU A 290 -19.22 12.49 -17.59
N ILE A 291 -18.29 12.82 -16.68
CA ILE A 291 -18.65 13.34 -15.37
C ILE A 291 -17.75 14.50 -14.97
N THR A 292 -18.36 15.55 -14.43
CA THR A 292 -17.64 16.65 -13.79
C THR A 292 -17.39 16.30 -12.33
N LEU A 293 -16.12 16.11 -11.99
CA LEU A 293 -15.70 15.82 -10.63
C LEU A 293 -15.38 17.12 -9.88
N LYS A 294 -15.84 17.25 -8.63
CA LYS A 294 -15.59 18.44 -7.80
C LYS A 294 -14.09 18.74 -7.75
N GLY A 295 -13.65 19.91 -8.23
CA GLY A 295 -12.23 20.30 -8.20
C GLY A 295 -11.37 19.61 -9.25
N VAL A 296 -11.97 19.08 -10.32
CA VAL A 296 -11.32 18.83 -11.61
C VAL A 296 -11.94 19.81 -12.59
N SER A 297 -11.11 20.58 -13.31
CA SER A 297 -11.59 21.63 -14.21
C SER A 297 -12.20 21.10 -15.51
N VAL A 298 -11.72 19.95 -15.97
CA VAL A 298 -12.16 19.31 -17.21
C VAL A 298 -13.05 18.10 -16.86
N PRO A 299 -14.18 17.91 -17.55
CA PRO A 299 -14.97 16.69 -17.42
C PRO A 299 -14.12 15.46 -17.72
N VAL A 300 -14.35 14.38 -16.97
CA VAL A 300 -13.61 13.12 -17.13
C VAL A 300 -14.50 12.14 -17.88
N SER A 301 -14.03 11.67 -19.03
CA SER A 301 -14.68 10.56 -19.73
C SER A 301 -14.47 9.27 -18.94
N ILE A 302 -15.56 8.54 -18.70
CA ILE A 302 -15.60 7.36 -17.84
C ILE A 302 -16.25 6.17 -18.54
N ARG A 303 -15.92 4.98 -18.03
CA ARG A 303 -16.65 3.75 -18.25
C ARG A 303 -17.15 3.16 -16.95
N THR A 304 -18.44 2.82 -16.92
CA THR A 304 -19.07 2.09 -15.83
C THR A 304 -19.17 0.62 -16.20
N LEU A 305 -18.55 -0.23 -15.38
CA LEU A 305 -18.54 -1.68 -15.50
C LEU A 305 -19.32 -2.31 -14.35
N ARG A 306 -19.88 -3.50 -14.58
CA ARG A 306 -20.54 -4.31 -13.55
C ARG A 306 -19.98 -5.73 -13.57
N PRO A 307 -19.89 -6.41 -12.42
CA PRO A 307 -19.38 -7.78 -12.38
C PRO A 307 -20.36 -8.72 -13.09
N THR A 308 -19.87 -9.51 -14.03
CA THR A 308 -20.60 -10.65 -14.59
C THR A 308 -20.30 -11.92 -13.80
N ALA A 309 -21.24 -12.87 -13.85
CA ALA A 309 -21.05 -14.23 -13.36
C ALA A 309 -19.89 -14.94 -14.07
#